data_AF-A0A6L9ZF68-F1
#
_entry.id   AF-A0A6L9ZF68-F1
#
_cell.length_a   1.000
_cell.length_b   1.000
_cell.length_c   1.000
_cell.angle_alpha   90.00
_cell.angle_beta   90.00
_cell.angle_gamma   90.00
#
_symmetry.space_group_name_H-M   'P 1'
#
loop_
_entity.id
_entity.type
_entity.pdbx_description
1 polymer ?
#
loop_
_entity_poly.entity_id
_entity_poly.type
_entity_poly.pdbx_seq_one_letter_code
_entity_poly.pdbx_strand_id
1 'polypeptide(L)'
;MANRGTPYFVGRDTQLEQLHEELQKTDRLAICAIAGMGGVGKTELALQYALRYQDNYPGGRCWFPVRGLDLGIQVVSFGRTELGLTIPDDLEFKEQVRYCWRNWPEGTVLIVLDDVASFSNDYQQRIKPYLP
;
A
#
# COMPACT_ATOMS: atom_id res chain seq x y z
N MET A 1 -14.14 6.45 -4.42
CA MET A 1 -14.12 7.89 -4.08
C MET A 1 -12.69 8.28 -3.75
N ALA A 2 -12.11 9.25 -4.45
CA ALA A 2 -10.77 9.74 -4.15
C ALA A 2 -10.80 10.48 -2.80
N ASN A 3 -10.20 9.88 -1.77
CA ASN A 3 -10.05 10.52 -0.47
C ASN A 3 -9.06 11.68 -0.63
N ARG A 4 -9.53 12.93 -0.49
CA ARG A 4 -8.72 14.14 -0.73
C ARG A 4 -7.90 14.58 0.48
N GLY A 5 -7.95 13.82 1.58
CA GLY A 5 -7.34 14.20 2.85
C GLY A 5 -8.03 15.39 3.51
N THR A 6 -7.67 15.65 4.76
CA THR A 6 -8.16 16.82 5.49
C THR A 6 -7.39 18.08 5.11
N PRO A 7 -8.06 19.23 4.90
CA PRO A 7 -7.36 20.51 4.73
C PRO A 7 -6.73 21.02 6.04
N TYR A 8 -7.04 20.41 7.19
CA TYR A 8 -6.55 20.78 8.51
C TYR A 8 -5.48 19.81 9.03
N PHE A 9 -4.49 19.50 8.20
CA PHE A 9 -3.36 18.67 8.58
C PHE A 9 -2.19 19.55 9.05
N VAL A 10 -1.96 19.62 10.36
CA VAL A 10 -0.94 20.50 10.98
C VAL A 10 -0.09 19.75 12.01
N GLY A 11 1.14 20.21 12.22
CA GLY A 11 2.03 19.70 13.28
C GLY A 11 2.60 18.29 13.02
N ARG A 12 2.58 17.84 11.77
CA ARG A 12 2.96 16.48 11.35
C ARG A 12 4.05 16.47 10.27
N ASP A 13 4.60 17.64 9.91
CA ASP A 13 5.64 17.77 8.89
C ASP A 13 6.87 16.93 9.19
N THR A 14 7.36 16.97 10.44
CA THR A 14 8.51 16.14 10.86
C THR A 14 8.25 14.65 10.68
N GLN A 15 7.02 14.19 10.90
CA GLN A 15 6.67 12.77 10.72
C GLN A 15 6.54 12.40 9.25
N LEU A 16 6.07 13.31 8.39
CA LEU A 16 6.09 13.13 6.95
C LEU A 16 7.51 13.07 6.40
N GLU A 17 8.40 13.95 6.88
CA GLU A 17 9.82 13.98 6.51
C GLU A 17 10.53 12.69 6.94
N GLN A 18 10.36 12.27 8.19
CA GLN A 18 10.91 11.00 8.68
C GLN A 18 10.41 9.82 7.86
N LEU A 19 9.10 9.75 7.58
CA LEU A 19 8.54 8.70 6.73
C LEU A 19 9.13 8.73 5.32
N HIS A 20 9.38 9.93 4.77
CA HIS A 20 10.01 10.08 3.48
C HIS A 20 11.43 9.55 3.47
N GLU A 21 12.25 9.99 4.41
CA GLU A 21 13.63 9.53 4.55
C GLU A 21 13.70 8.02 4.67
N GLU A 22 12.90 7.40 5.55
CA GLU A 22 12.87 5.94 5.70
C GLU A 22 12.47 5.22 4.40
N LEU A 23 11.49 5.74 3.66
CA LEU A 23 11.05 5.15 2.39
C LEU A 23 12.07 5.33 1.25
N GLN A 24 12.93 6.35 1.31
CA GLN A 24 13.96 6.61 0.30
C GLN A 24 15.33 5.96 0.61
N LYS A 25 15.48 5.29 1.76
CA LYS A 25 16.78 4.69 2.18
C LYS A 25 17.23 3.47 1.37
N THR A 26 16.38 2.85 0.58
CA THR A 26 16.70 1.61 -0.15
C THR A 26 16.12 1.61 -1.56
N ASP A 27 16.92 1.13 -2.51
CA ASP A 27 16.58 1.12 -3.95
C ASP A 27 15.63 -0.02 -4.36
N ARG A 28 15.29 -0.95 -3.45
CA ARG A 28 14.55 -2.18 -3.81
C ARG A 28 13.17 -2.30 -3.17
N LEU A 29 13.10 -2.26 -1.85
CA LEU A 29 11.85 -2.42 -1.10
C LEU A 29 11.99 -1.80 0.28
N ALA A 30 11.29 -0.69 0.52
CA ALA A 30 11.20 -0.06 1.82
C ALA A 30 9.84 -0.41 2.46
N ILE A 31 9.86 -0.97 3.67
CA ILE A 31 8.64 -1.22 4.46
C ILE A 31 8.69 -0.35 5.71
N CYS A 32 7.77 0.61 5.80
CA CYS A 32 7.57 1.43 6.99
C CYS A 32 6.24 1.09 7.64
N ALA A 33 6.24 0.91 8.96
CA ALA A 33 5.03 0.71 9.75
C ALA A 33 4.69 1.98 10.53
N ILE A 34 3.51 2.54 10.32
CA ILE A 34 2.97 3.63 11.14
C ILE A 34 2.12 3.01 12.24
N ALA A 35 2.68 2.92 13.45
CA ALA A 35 2.01 2.34 14.62
C ALA A 35 1.59 3.41 15.64
N GLY A 36 0.53 3.13 16.40
CA GLY A 36 0.02 4.03 17.43
C GLY A 36 -1.43 3.75 17.79
N MET A 37 -1.93 4.38 18.86
CA MET A 37 -3.29 4.18 19.34
C MET A 37 -4.36 4.51 18.27
N GLY A 38 -5.58 4.00 18.45
CA GLY A 38 -6.72 4.38 17.61
C GLY A 38 -6.94 5.90 17.66
N GLY A 39 -7.35 6.49 16.53
CA GLY A 39 -7.69 7.92 16.47
C GLY A 39 -6.51 8.91 16.39
N VAL A 40 -5.25 8.47 16.45
CA VAL A 40 -4.08 9.38 16.40
C VAL A 40 -3.75 9.94 15.00
N GLY A 41 -4.55 9.62 13.97
CA GLY A 41 -4.39 10.17 12.61
C GLY A 41 -3.40 9.43 11.70
N LYS A 42 -3.13 8.14 11.91
CA LYS A 42 -2.16 7.35 11.11
C LYS A 42 -2.58 7.21 9.64
N THR A 43 -3.85 6.89 9.42
CA THR A 43 -4.47 6.83 8.09
C THR A 43 -4.33 8.17 7.37
N GLU A 44 -4.57 9.28 8.07
CA GLU A 44 -4.41 10.61 7.49
C GLU A 44 -2.93 10.92 7.18
N LEU A 45 -2.00 10.54 8.05
CA LEU A 45 -0.57 10.70 7.80
C LEU A 45 -0.12 9.96 6.53
N ALA A 46 -0.56 8.70 6.35
CA ALA A 46 -0.26 7.92 5.14
C ALA A 46 -0.89 8.53 3.88
N LEU A 47 -2.11 9.05 3.98
CA LEU A 47 -2.79 9.72 2.87
C LEU A 47 -2.06 11.01 2.45
N GLN A 48 -1.71 11.86 3.42
CA GLN A 48 -0.98 13.10 3.18
C GLN A 48 0.41 12.83 2.60
N TYR A 49 1.09 11.77 3.07
CA TYR A 49 2.34 11.32 2.47
C TYR A 49 2.17 10.95 1.00
N ALA A 50 1.19 10.09 0.69
CA ALA A 50 0.92 9.64 -0.66
C ALA A 50 0.59 10.83 -1.60
N LEU A 51 -0.10 11.85 -1.10
CA LEU A 51 -0.40 13.08 -1.86
C LEU A 51 0.83 13.97 -2.04
N ARG A 52 1.61 14.22 -0.97
CA ARG A 52 2.75 15.14 -0.97
C ARG A 52 3.91 14.65 -1.84
N TYR A 53 4.18 13.34 -1.84
CA TYR A 53 5.32 12.75 -2.56
C TYR A 53 4.88 11.93 -3.78
N GLN A 54 3.74 12.27 -4.38
CA GLN A 54 3.18 11.48 -5.49
C GLN A 54 4.11 11.35 -6.69
N ASP A 55 4.89 12.39 -6.97
CA ASP A 55 5.81 12.43 -8.11
C ASP A 55 7.01 11.48 -7.95
N ASN A 56 7.28 10.98 -6.73
CA ASN A 56 8.31 9.99 -6.45
C ASN A 56 7.90 8.56 -6.86
N TYR A 57 6.65 8.34 -7.25
CA TYR A 57 6.08 7.02 -7.50
C TYR A 57 5.51 6.88 -8.92
N PRO A 58 6.35 6.87 -9.96
CA PRO A 58 5.90 6.80 -11.35
C PRO A 58 5.22 5.47 -11.70
N GLY A 59 5.50 4.38 -10.95
CA GLY A 59 4.80 3.10 -11.08
C GLY A 59 3.41 3.11 -10.43
N GLY A 60 3.00 4.22 -9.81
CA GLY A 60 1.69 4.42 -9.25
C GLY A 60 1.62 4.28 -7.73
N ARG A 61 0.41 4.48 -7.20
CA ARG A 61 0.09 4.41 -5.78
C ARG A 61 -1.16 3.55 -5.61
N CYS A 62 -1.13 2.60 -4.68
CA CYS A 62 -2.31 1.79 -4.37
C CYS A 62 -2.57 1.75 -2.86
N TRP A 63 -3.84 1.67 -2.49
CA TRP A 63 -4.30 1.67 -1.11
C TRP A 63 -5.17 0.45 -0.87
N PHE A 64 -4.71 -0.43 0.01
CA PHE A 64 -5.42 -1.66 0.39
C PHE A 64 -5.89 -1.58 1.83
N PRO A 65 -7.20 -1.40 2.10
CA PRO A 65 -7.76 -1.55 3.44
C PRO A 65 -7.70 -3.04 3.84
N VAL A 66 -6.82 -3.37 4.78
CA VAL A 66 -6.56 -4.78 5.13
C VAL A 66 -7.55 -5.31 6.18
N ARG A 67 -8.33 -4.43 6.81
CA ARG A 67 -9.36 -4.85 7.74
C ARG A 67 -10.54 -5.52 7.03
N GLY A 68 -10.65 -6.83 7.21
CA GLY A 68 -11.80 -7.63 6.77
C GLY A 68 -11.66 -8.27 5.38
N LEU A 69 -10.71 -7.84 4.55
CA LEU A 69 -10.48 -8.37 3.20
C LEU A 69 -9.06 -8.93 3.06
N ASP A 70 -8.92 -10.08 2.40
CA ASP A 70 -7.62 -10.68 2.10
C ASP A 70 -6.84 -9.83 1.08
N LEU A 71 -5.55 -9.59 1.32
CA LEU A 71 -4.73 -8.75 0.44
C LEU A 71 -4.67 -9.31 -0.99
N GLY A 72 -4.58 -10.64 -1.15
CA GLY A 72 -4.51 -11.26 -2.46
C GLY A 72 -5.75 -10.94 -3.32
N ILE A 73 -6.94 -10.95 -2.72
CA ILE A 73 -8.19 -10.64 -3.43
C ILE A 73 -8.16 -9.18 -3.92
N GLN A 74 -7.68 -8.28 -3.05
CA GLN A 74 -7.58 -6.86 -3.38
C GLN A 74 -6.56 -6.60 -4.48
N VAL A 75 -5.41 -7.28 -4.46
CA VAL A 75 -4.37 -7.17 -5.50
C VAL A 75 -4.88 -7.66 -6.86
N VAL A 76 -5.55 -8.82 -6.90
CA VAL A 76 -6.14 -9.36 -8.13
C VAL A 76 -7.23 -8.43 -8.68
N SER A 77 -8.10 -7.92 -7.80
CA SER A 77 -9.11 -6.93 -8.20
C SER A 77 -8.47 -5.68 -8.78
N PHE A 78 -7.47 -5.11 -8.08
CA PHE A 78 -6.76 -3.91 -8.53
C PHE A 78 -6.04 -4.14 -9.86
N GLY A 79 -5.40 -5.30 -10.03
CA GLY A 79 -4.79 -5.71 -11.28
C GLY A 79 -5.78 -5.67 -12.44
N ARG A 80 -7.00 -6.19 -12.25
CA ARG A 80 -8.05 -6.18 -13.27
C ARG A 80 -8.63 -4.78 -13.52
N THR A 81 -8.95 -4.02 -12.46
CA THR A 81 -9.72 -2.77 -12.61
C THR A 81 -8.87 -1.54 -12.83
N GLU A 82 -7.74 -1.42 -12.13
CA GLU A 82 -6.90 -0.22 -12.16
C GLU A 82 -5.71 -0.37 -13.11
N LEU A 83 -5.14 -1.57 -13.21
CA LEU A 83 -4.01 -1.85 -14.12
C LEU A 83 -4.43 -2.42 -15.48
N GLY A 84 -5.70 -2.81 -15.64
CA GLY A 84 -6.22 -3.38 -16.89
C GLY A 84 -5.63 -4.75 -17.25
N LEU A 85 -5.12 -5.50 -16.27
CA LEU A 85 -4.50 -6.81 -16.49
C LEU A 85 -5.55 -7.86 -16.83
N THR A 86 -5.28 -8.61 -17.90
CA THR A 86 -6.03 -9.84 -18.23
C THR A 86 -5.37 -11.02 -17.53
N ILE A 87 -5.75 -11.22 -16.27
CA ILE A 87 -5.19 -12.30 -15.44
C ILE A 87 -5.79 -13.64 -15.89
N PRO A 88 -4.97 -14.64 -16.27
CA PRO A 88 -5.48 -15.95 -16.67
C PRO A 88 -6.20 -16.66 -15.52
N ASP A 89 -7.41 -17.16 -15.78
CA ASP A 89 -8.26 -17.81 -14.78
C ASP A 89 -7.82 -19.24 -14.42
N ASP A 90 -6.96 -19.86 -15.23
CA ASP A 90 -6.37 -21.18 -14.99
C ASP A 90 -5.20 -21.18 -14.00
N LEU A 91 -4.68 -19.99 -13.66
CA LEU A 91 -3.67 -19.83 -12.62
C LEU A 91 -4.28 -20.08 -11.23
N GLU A 92 -3.53 -20.81 -10.39
CA GLU A 92 -3.83 -20.84 -8.96
C GLU A 92 -3.83 -19.42 -8.37
N PHE A 93 -4.63 -19.20 -7.33
CA PHE A 93 -4.83 -17.87 -6.74
C PHE A 93 -3.52 -17.14 -6.37
N LYS A 94 -2.54 -17.85 -5.80
CA LYS A 94 -1.22 -17.25 -5.49
C LYS A 94 -0.46 -16.83 -6.74
N GLU A 95 -0.59 -17.58 -7.83
CA GLU A 95 0.02 -17.22 -9.11
C GLU A 95 -0.71 -16.05 -9.77
N GLN A 96 -2.03 -15.90 -9.58
CA GLN A 96 -2.77 -14.71 -10.01
C GLN A 96 -2.25 -13.44 -9.31
N VAL A 97 -1.98 -13.51 -8.01
CA VAL A 97 -1.37 -12.40 -7.25
C VAL A 97 0.03 -12.10 -7.78
N ARG A 98 0.88 -13.12 -7.96
CA ARG A 98 2.23 -12.94 -8.54
C ARG A 98 2.18 -12.39 -9.96
N TYR A 99 1.20 -12.78 -10.76
CA TYR A 99 0.97 -12.24 -12.09
C TYR A 99 0.73 -10.73 -12.01
N CYS A 100 -0.06 -10.25 -11.05
CA CYS A 100 -0.26 -8.81 -10.84
C CYS A 100 1.06 -8.09 -10.54
N TRP A 101 1.87 -8.61 -9.60
CA TRP A 101 3.14 -8.00 -9.24
C TRP A 101 4.16 -7.99 -10.37
N ARG A 102 4.22 -9.07 -11.16
CA ARG A 102 5.13 -9.18 -12.32
C ARG A 102 4.77 -8.26 -13.48
N ASN A 103 3.48 -7.95 -13.63
CA ASN A 103 2.97 -7.11 -14.71
C ASN A 103 2.58 -5.70 -14.22
N TRP A 104 3.05 -5.31 -13.03
CA TRP A 104 2.87 -3.95 -12.54
C TRP A 104 3.65 -2.98 -13.45
N PRO A 105 3.12 -1.79 -13.75
CA PRO A 105 3.84 -0.77 -14.51
C PRO A 105 5.25 -0.49 -13.98
N GLU A 106 6.19 -0.20 -14.89
CA GLU A 106 7.56 0.13 -14.50
C GLU A 106 7.61 1.39 -13.63
N GLY A 107 8.58 1.42 -12.72
CA GLY A 107 8.84 2.54 -11.82
C GLY A 107 8.58 2.21 -10.35
N THR A 108 8.93 3.15 -9.48
CA THR A 108 8.71 3.01 -8.04
C THR A 108 7.22 3.07 -7.72
N VAL A 109 6.73 2.15 -6.89
CA VAL A 109 5.33 2.04 -6.50
C VAL A 109 5.19 2.30 -5.00
N LEU A 110 4.20 3.10 -4.61
CA LEU A 110 3.80 3.23 -3.20
C LEU A 110 2.61 2.32 -2.91
N ILE A 111 2.81 1.33 -2.03
CA ILE A 111 1.75 0.45 -1.54
C ILE A 111 1.41 0.84 -0.11
N VAL A 112 0.17 1.26 0.15
CA VAL A 112 -0.32 1.53 1.49
C VAL A 112 -1.24 0.39 1.95
N LEU A 113 -0.85 -0.28 3.03
CA LEU A 113 -1.67 -1.27 3.72
C LEU A 113 -2.28 -0.61 4.96
N ASP A 114 -3.57 -0.27 4.90
CA ASP A 114 -4.25 0.47 5.97
C ASP A 114 -5.03 -0.45 6.91
N ASP A 115 -5.09 -0.05 8.18
CA ASP A 115 -5.74 -0.80 9.27
C ASP A 115 -5.28 -2.27 9.39
N VAL A 116 -3.96 -2.49 9.26
CA VAL A 116 -3.33 -3.79 9.50
C VAL A 116 -3.39 -4.11 10.99
N ALA A 117 -4.14 -5.15 11.35
CA ALA A 117 -4.14 -5.67 12.72
C ALA A 117 -2.71 -6.05 13.13
N SER A 118 -2.31 -5.69 14.35
CA SER A 118 -0.96 -5.93 14.91
C SER A 118 -0.40 -7.29 14.51
N PHE A 119 0.92 -7.35 14.27
CA PHE A 119 1.77 -8.50 13.89
C PHE A 119 1.46 -9.85 14.58
N SER A 120 0.27 -10.35 14.34
CA SER A 120 -0.31 -11.60 14.82
C SER A 120 -0.33 -12.59 13.65
N ASN A 121 -0.87 -13.79 13.86
CA ASN A 121 -1.05 -14.78 12.80
C ASN A 121 -1.69 -14.18 11.53
N ASP A 122 -2.54 -13.17 11.66
CA ASP A 122 -3.20 -12.50 10.52
C ASP A 122 -2.20 -11.88 9.53
N TYR A 123 -1.12 -11.23 10.00
CA TYR A 123 -0.12 -10.67 9.08
C TYR A 123 0.62 -11.78 8.31
N GLN A 124 1.04 -12.84 9.01
CA GLN A 124 1.78 -13.94 8.40
C GLN A 124 0.94 -14.75 7.40
N GLN A 125 -0.37 -14.84 7.62
CA GLN A 125 -1.26 -15.67 6.80
C GLN A 125 -1.97 -14.89 5.69
N ARG A 126 -2.31 -13.62 5.92
CA ARG A 126 -3.21 -12.84 5.03
C ARG A 126 -2.51 -11.70 4.30
N ILE A 127 -1.28 -11.35 4.67
CA ILE A 127 -0.53 -10.23 4.10
C ILE A 127 0.78 -10.71 3.51
N LYS A 128 1.68 -11.24 4.35
CA LYS A 128 3.04 -11.62 3.96
C LYS A 128 3.13 -12.53 2.74
N PRO A 129 2.24 -13.54 2.54
CA PRO A 129 2.31 -14.43 1.38
C PRO A 129 1.99 -13.74 0.04
N TYR A 130 1.43 -12.53 0.09
CA TYR A 130 0.92 -11.79 -1.07
C TYR A 130 1.66 -10.46 -1.32
N LEU A 131 2.72 -10.17 -0.55
CA LEU A 131 3.63 -9.06 -0.84
C LEU A 131 4.48 -9.38 -2.09
N PRO A 132 4.91 -8.35 -2.86
CA PRO A 132 5.75 -8.52 -4.04
C PRO A 132 7.14 -9.10 -3.73
#